data_AF-A0A0U2IM00-F1
#
_entry.id   AF-A0A0U2IM00-F1
#
_cell.length_a   1.000
_cell.length_b   1.000
_cell.length_c   1.000
_cell.angle_alpha   90.00
_cell.angle_beta   90.00
_cell.angle_gamma   90.00
#
_symmetry.space_group_name_H-M   'P 1'
#
loop_
_entity.id
_entity.type
_entity.pdbx_description
1 polymer ?
#
loop_
_entity_poly.entity_id
_entity_poly.type
_entity_poly.pdbx_seq_one_letter_code
_entity_poly.pdbx_strand_id
1 'polypeptide(L)'
;MFIRTDMKSVPVNRRHGESYPHAFFIIRIGKVVPTQEEMKLVQQKKGKGDRMDLRTIKTFQTIVKLGSFQRAAEELKYVQSTITMHIQKLESDLGVKLLERSKKVCLTEAGRLFHEKADLLLKDYEYLQSAMTEWIQGEAGVVRLGVMEPAASYRLPKILAPFMERYPKVQISIQIGNTYVLREMLIEGKIDLAICSVPDTGLGTTFEPLFAEKVALLVPKQDDLAGKHEIYLKDLRGKRLLLTTTICPYRKKLEAALLEKGGSPYFGIEISTMSALKYYVQANFGIAVVPIITVTPPPEGTVLKPIHDLDTGLVTGILLKSDYKALGSAGEKLISTLRDGLLNQKCDQITGVQNKEVQNF
;
A
#
# COMPACT_ATOMS: atom_id res chain seq x y z
N MET A 1 -8.51 8.69 44.18
CA MET A 1 -9.35 9.26 43.11
C MET A 1 -10.67 9.66 43.75
N PHE A 2 -10.91 10.95 43.96
CA PHE A 2 -12.21 11.45 44.43
C PHE A 2 -12.93 12.06 43.23
N ILE A 3 -14.14 11.57 42.94
CA ILE A 3 -14.99 12.07 41.85
C ILE A 3 -16.02 13.00 42.50
N ARG A 4 -16.08 14.26 42.04
CA ARG A 4 -17.13 15.21 42.44
C ARG A 4 -18.08 15.38 41.26
N THR A 5 -19.34 15.04 41.47
CA THR A 5 -20.40 15.08 40.44
C THR A 5 -21.21 16.35 40.63
N ASP A 6 -21.12 17.30 39.70
CA ASP A 6 -22.08 18.41 39.63
C ASP A 6 -23.05 18.16 38.47
N MET A 7 -24.31 17.88 38.81
CA MET A 7 -25.41 17.79 37.85
C MET A 7 -26.06 19.17 37.68
N LYS A 8 -26.06 19.71 36.46
CA LYS A 8 -26.98 20.78 36.07
C LYS A 8 -27.77 20.36 34.84
N SER A 9 -29.10 20.38 34.97
CA SER A 9 -30.05 20.21 33.87
C SER A 9 -30.14 21.48 33.03
N VAL A 10 -30.09 21.35 31.70
CA VAL A 10 -30.38 22.43 30.75
C VAL A 10 -31.82 22.27 30.25
N PRO A 11 -32.66 23.32 30.25
CA PRO A 11 -34.02 23.22 29.72
C PRO A 11 -34.02 23.23 28.18
N VAL A 12 -34.71 22.26 27.58
CA VAL A 12 -34.95 22.18 26.13
C VAL A 12 -36.28 22.85 25.80
N ASN A 13 -36.24 23.90 24.97
CA ASN A 13 -37.41 24.61 24.49
C ASN A 13 -38.12 23.81 23.38
N ARG A 14 -39.42 23.51 23.53
CA ARG A 14 -40.19 22.62 22.64
C ARG A 14 -40.94 23.41 21.55
N ARG A 15 -40.81 23.00 20.29
CA ARG A 15 -41.88 23.09 19.29
C ARG A 15 -41.94 21.78 18.49
N HIS A 16 -43.12 21.16 18.56
CA HIS A 16 -43.77 20.21 17.64
C HIS A 16 -43.03 18.92 17.23
N GLY A 17 -43.54 17.81 17.80
CA GLY A 17 -43.90 16.60 17.06
C GLY A 17 -42.77 15.70 16.59
N GLU A 18 -42.28 14.81 17.46
CA GLU A 18 -41.95 13.40 17.16
C GLU A 18 -41.36 12.72 18.42
N SER A 19 -41.62 11.42 18.56
CA SER A 19 -41.42 10.63 19.78
C SER A 19 -40.29 9.62 19.60
N TYR A 20 -39.16 9.76 20.30
CA TYR A 20 -38.25 8.64 20.68
C TYR A 20 -37.43 8.99 21.95
N PRO A 21 -37.17 8.04 22.89
CA PRO A 21 -36.47 8.32 24.13
C PRO A 21 -34.97 7.92 24.03
N HIS A 22 -34.09 8.88 23.78
CA HIS A 22 -32.67 8.72 24.08
C HIS A 22 -32.13 10.01 24.71
N ALA A 23 -32.03 10.02 26.04
CA ALA A 23 -31.31 11.07 26.76
C ALA A 23 -29.80 10.91 26.50
N PHE A 24 -29.23 11.75 25.64
CA PHE A 24 -27.78 11.85 25.50
C PHE A 24 -27.19 12.58 26.73
N PHE A 25 -26.53 11.83 27.60
CA PHE A 25 -25.67 12.40 28.64
C PHE A 25 -24.33 12.80 28.00
N ILE A 26 -24.10 14.10 27.83
CA ILE A 26 -22.77 14.61 27.48
C ILE A 26 -21.93 14.64 28.76
N ILE A 27 -21.06 13.64 28.94
CA ILE A 27 -20.02 13.67 29.99
C ILE A 27 -18.92 14.62 29.50
N ARG A 28 -18.92 15.84 30.04
CA ARG A 28 -17.82 16.79 29.81
C ARG A 28 -16.64 16.37 30.70
N ILE A 29 -15.68 15.64 30.14
CA ILE A 29 -14.44 15.29 30.82
C ILE A 29 -13.58 16.57 30.89
N GLY A 30 -13.74 17.34 31.98
CA GLY A 30 -12.84 18.45 32.26
C GLY A 30 -11.44 17.92 32.55
N LYS A 31 -10.42 18.45 31.85
CA LYS A 31 -9.02 18.26 32.27
C LYS A 31 -8.86 18.89 33.65
N VAL A 32 -8.71 18.06 34.68
CA VAL A 32 -8.23 18.52 35.98
C VAL A 32 -6.76 18.88 35.80
N VAL A 33 -6.46 20.17 35.70
CA VAL A 33 -5.09 20.68 35.71
C VAL A 33 -4.68 20.72 37.19
N PRO A 34 -3.67 19.93 37.62
CA PRO A 34 -3.25 19.92 39.01
C PRO A 34 -2.76 21.31 39.43
N THR A 35 -3.06 21.69 40.67
CA THR A 35 -2.62 22.97 41.24
C THR A 35 -1.10 23.02 41.35
N GLN A 36 -0.50 24.23 41.40
CA GLN A 36 0.96 24.35 41.54
C GLN A 36 1.51 23.67 42.80
N GLU A 37 0.71 23.56 43.87
CA GLU A 37 1.07 22.84 45.09
C GLU A 37 1.05 21.32 44.90
N GLU A 38 0.05 20.77 44.22
CA GLU A 38 0.01 19.35 43.84
C GLU A 38 1.14 19.01 42.86
N MET A 39 1.46 19.92 41.94
CA MET A 39 2.62 19.77 41.04
C MET A 39 3.95 19.80 41.82
N LYS A 40 4.07 20.62 42.87
CA LYS A 40 5.24 20.62 43.77
C LYS A 40 5.33 19.36 44.63
N LEU A 41 4.21 18.81 45.11
CA LEU A 41 4.15 17.53 45.84
C LEU A 41 4.50 16.31 44.96
N VAL A 42 4.09 16.31 43.70
CA VAL A 42 4.49 15.30 42.69
C VAL A 42 5.98 15.45 42.32
N GLN A 43 6.51 16.68 42.30
CA GLN A 43 7.93 16.93 42.03
C GLN A 43 8.83 16.61 43.24
N GLN A 44 8.37 16.80 44.48
CA GLN A 44 9.15 16.47 45.69
C GLN A 44 9.22 14.96 45.99
N LYS A 45 8.27 14.15 45.53
CA LYS A 45 8.34 12.68 45.64
C LYS A 45 9.14 12.00 44.52
N LYS A 46 9.61 12.73 43.50
CA LYS A 46 10.62 12.23 42.57
C LYS A 46 12.00 12.31 43.24
N GLY A 47 12.22 11.40 44.19
CA GLY A 47 13.57 11.00 44.55
C GLY A 47 14.34 10.67 43.27
N LYS A 48 15.60 11.09 43.26
CA LYS A 48 16.62 10.94 42.22
C LYS A 48 16.88 9.46 41.88
N GLY A 49 15.90 8.77 41.31
CA GLY A 49 16.02 7.46 40.68
C GLY A 49 16.29 7.67 39.21
N ASP A 50 17.54 7.46 38.80
CA ASP A 50 17.94 7.54 37.41
C ASP A 50 17.20 6.43 36.64
N ARG A 51 16.76 6.70 35.40
CA ARG A 51 16.02 5.71 34.62
C ARG A 51 16.90 4.50 34.33
N MET A 52 16.38 3.29 34.58
CA MET A 52 17.02 2.03 34.23
C MET A 52 17.56 2.06 32.79
N ASP A 53 18.85 1.76 32.62
CA ASP A 53 19.57 1.77 31.34
C ASP A 53 19.72 0.33 30.81
N LEU A 54 19.37 0.08 29.54
CA LEU A 54 19.55 -1.19 28.83
C LEU A 54 20.97 -1.77 28.97
N ARG A 55 22.00 -0.92 29.07
CA ARG A 55 23.39 -1.39 29.28
C ARG A 55 23.55 -2.10 30.62
N THR A 56 22.91 -1.58 31.67
CA THR A 56 22.97 -2.18 33.02
C THR A 56 22.19 -3.48 33.08
N ILE A 57 21.05 -3.56 32.37
CA ILE A 57 20.26 -4.80 32.21
C ILE A 57 21.08 -5.86 31.47
N LYS A 58 21.70 -5.52 30.34
CA LYS A 58 22.56 -6.42 29.57
C LYS A 58 23.76 -6.89 30.40
N THR A 59 24.35 -5.99 31.19
CA THR A 59 25.44 -6.32 32.11
C THR A 59 25.02 -7.37 33.15
N PHE A 60 23.86 -7.17 33.79
CA PHE A 60 23.30 -8.16 34.72
C PHE A 60 23.07 -9.51 34.05
N GLN A 61 22.41 -9.53 32.89
CA GLN A 61 22.15 -10.75 32.13
C GLN A 61 23.41 -11.51 31.76
N THR A 62 24.46 -10.81 31.30
CA THR A 62 25.75 -11.44 30.97
C THR A 62 26.44 -12.01 32.21
N ILE A 63 26.39 -11.32 33.36
CA ILE A 63 26.94 -11.84 34.62
C ILE A 63 26.22 -13.12 35.04
N VAL A 64 24.88 -13.14 34.97
CA VAL A 64 24.08 -14.33 35.30
C VAL A 64 24.41 -15.48 34.37
N LYS A 65 24.49 -15.22 33.05
CA LYS A 65 24.82 -16.24 32.03
C LYS A 65 26.21 -16.84 32.22
N LEU A 66 27.22 -16.02 32.54
CA LEU A 66 28.62 -16.47 32.64
C LEU A 66 29.06 -16.86 34.06
N GLY A 67 28.24 -16.54 35.07
CA GLY A 67 28.53 -16.77 36.48
C GLY A 67 29.75 -16.01 37.03
N SER A 68 30.25 -14.99 36.33
CA SER A 68 31.46 -14.27 36.70
C SER A 68 31.45 -12.82 36.22
N PHE A 69 31.79 -11.90 37.13
CA PHE A 69 31.99 -10.48 36.83
C PHE A 69 33.15 -10.26 35.87
N GLN A 70 34.25 -11.00 36.03
CA GLN A 70 35.43 -10.87 35.18
C GLN A 70 35.14 -11.34 33.75
N ARG A 71 34.51 -12.51 33.59
CA ARG A 71 34.13 -13.01 32.26
C ARG A 71 33.10 -12.11 31.59
N ALA A 72 32.16 -11.55 32.35
CA ALA A 72 31.20 -10.58 31.80
C ALA A 72 31.88 -9.28 31.38
N ALA A 73 32.93 -8.84 32.08
CA ALA A 73 33.73 -7.68 31.69
C ALA A 73 34.46 -7.94 30.36
N GLU A 74 35.08 -9.11 30.21
CA GLU A 74 35.75 -9.54 28.98
C GLU A 74 34.76 -9.62 27.80
N GLU A 75 33.62 -10.30 27.97
CA GLU A 75 32.57 -10.45 26.94
C GLU A 75 32.01 -9.11 26.46
N LEU A 76 31.74 -8.19 27.41
CA LEU A 76 31.18 -6.87 27.10
C LEU A 76 32.26 -5.82 26.78
N LYS A 77 33.54 -6.19 26.76
CA LYS A 77 34.69 -5.30 26.51
C LYS A 77 34.74 -4.10 27.46
N TYR A 78 34.44 -4.35 28.73
CA TYR A 78 34.57 -3.38 29.82
C TYR A 78 35.63 -3.82 30.83
N VAL A 79 36.08 -2.88 31.66
CA VAL A 79 36.84 -3.22 32.87
C VAL A 79 35.89 -3.67 33.99
N GLN A 80 36.34 -4.54 34.89
CA GLN A 80 35.49 -5.12 35.94
C GLN A 80 34.86 -4.06 36.86
N SER A 81 35.57 -2.95 37.13
CA SER A 81 35.04 -1.83 37.93
C SER A 81 33.78 -1.22 37.31
N THR A 82 33.73 -1.11 35.98
CA THR A 82 32.56 -0.64 35.23
C THR A 82 31.38 -1.61 35.36
N ILE A 83 31.61 -2.91 35.21
CA ILE A 83 30.58 -3.93 35.38
C ILE A 83 29.98 -3.87 36.80
N THR A 84 30.84 -3.67 37.80
CA THR A 84 30.40 -3.56 39.20
C THR A 84 29.55 -2.30 39.41
N MET A 85 29.97 -1.18 38.83
CA MET A 85 29.21 0.07 38.85
C MET A 85 27.85 -0.05 38.16
N HIS A 86 27.76 -0.78 37.03
CA HIS A 86 26.50 -1.04 36.34
C HIS A 86 25.51 -1.79 37.23
N ILE A 87 25.96 -2.82 37.94
CA ILE A 87 25.10 -3.59 38.85
C ILE A 87 24.68 -2.76 40.05
N GLN A 88 25.61 -2.02 40.66
CA GLN A 88 25.28 -1.14 41.78
C GLN A 88 24.25 -0.08 41.38
N LYS A 89 24.40 0.50 40.19
CA LYS A 89 23.42 1.44 39.64
C LYS A 89 22.07 0.77 39.42
N LEU A 90 22.04 -0.39 38.77
CA LEU A 90 20.79 -1.13 38.52
C LEU A 90 20.05 -1.46 39.82
N GLU A 91 20.76 -1.96 40.83
CA GLU A 91 20.18 -2.26 42.15
C GLU A 91 19.72 -0.99 42.88
N SER A 92 20.46 0.12 42.74
CA SER A 92 20.08 1.42 43.29
C SER A 92 18.81 1.97 42.64
N ASP A 93 18.71 1.86 41.31
CA ASP A 93 17.55 2.35 40.54
C ASP A 93 16.30 1.51 40.84
N LEU A 94 16.46 0.21 41.10
CA LEU A 94 15.39 -0.70 41.49
C LEU A 94 15.05 -0.68 42.99
N GLY A 95 15.93 -0.15 43.84
CA GLY A 95 15.78 -0.18 45.29
C GLY A 95 15.89 -1.57 45.93
N VAL A 96 16.40 -2.57 45.21
CA VAL A 96 16.52 -3.96 45.69
C VAL A 96 17.82 -4.61 45.21
N LYS A 97 18.36 -5.54 46.00
CA LYS A 97 19.51 -6.36 45.61
C LYS A 97 19.08 -7.49 44.68
N LEU A 98 19.78 -7.63 43.55
CA LEU A 98 19.57 -8.68 42.57
C LEU A 98 20.58 -9.83 42.73
N LEU A 99 21.77 -9.52 43.26
CA LEU A 99 22.83 -10.50 43.51
C LEU A 99 23.14 -10.60 45.02
N GLU A 100 23.44 -11.81 45.47
CA GLU A 100 23.90 -12.04 46.84
C GLU A 100 25.37 -11.64 47.01
N ARG A 101 25.75 -11.21 48.22
CA ARG A 101 27.15 -10.94 48.60
C ARG A 101 27.87 -12.25 48.90
N SER A 102 28.21 -13.00 47.86
CA SER A 102 28.93 -14.28 47.96
C SER A 102 30.17 -14.30 47.04
N LYS A 103 31.12 -15.22 47.28
CA LYS A 103 32.29 -15.42 46.39
C LYS A 103 31.88 -15.88 44.98
N LYS A 104 30.67 -16.42 44.84
CA LYS A 104 30.06 -16.86 43.56
C LYS A 104 28.86 -15.97 43.23
N VAL A 105 28.55 -15.86 41.94
CA VAL A 105 27.35 -15.15 41.49
C VAL A 105 26.12 -15.98 41.86
N CYS A 106 25.32 -15.49 42.80
CA CYS A 106 24.05 -16.08 43.22
C CYS A 106 22.94 -15.03 43.11
N LEU A 107 21.79 -15.42 42.52
CA LEU A 107 20.63 -14.55 42.38
C LEU A 107 19.80 -14.51 43.66
N THR A 108 19.36 -13.31 44.06
CA THR A 108 18.27 -13.17 45.04
C THR A 108 16.93 -13.57 44.40
N GLU A 109 15.85 -13.62 45.17
CA GLU A 109 14.49 -13.83 44.61
C GLU A 109 14.10 -12.71 43.64
N ALA A 110 14.41 -11.46 44.00
CA ALA A 110 14.24 -10.32 43.10
C ALA A 110 15.14 -10.45 41.85
N GLY A 111 16.35 -10.97 42.01
CA GLY A 111 17.27 -11.28 40.90
C GLY A 111 16.74 -12.33 39.93
N ARG A 112 16.09 -13.38 40.43
CA ARG A 112 15.43 -14.41 39.59
C ARG A 112 14.27 -13.82 38.79
N LEU A 113 13.38 -13.08 39.44
CA LEU A 113 12.27 -12.40 38.78
C LEU A 113 12.79 -11.40 37.74
N PHE A 114 13.77 -10.59 38.11
CA PHE A 114 14.38 -9.62 37.20
C PHE A 114 15.04 -10.30 36.01
N HIS A 115 15.78 -11.40 36.23
CA HIS A 115 16.41 -12.18 35.15
C HIS A 115 15.38 -12.65 34.12
N GLU A 116 14.26 -13.22 34.55
CA GLU A 116 13.20 -13.68 33.66
C GLU A 116 12.60 -12.52 32.85
N LYS A 117 12.25 -11.41 33.52
CA LYS A 117 11.60 -10.27 32.84
C LYS A 117 12.55 -9.46 31.97
N ALA A 118 13.80 -9.30 32.39
CA ALA A 118 14.82 -8.59 31.62
C ALA A 118 15.23 -9.34 30.35
N ASP A 119 15.21 -10.68 30.35
CA ASP A 119 15.51 -11.47 29.15
C ASP A 119 14.47 -11.21 28.05
N LEU A 120 13.18 -11.17 28.40
CA LEU A 120 12.11 -10.81 27.48
C LEU A 120 12.29 -9.39 26.94
N LEU A 121 12.59 -8.44 27.81
CA LEU A 121 12.78 -7.03 27.45
C LEU A 121 13.94 -6.83 26.46
N LEU A 122 15.05 -7.55 26.64
CA LEU A 122 16.17 -7.52 25.70
C LEU A 122 15.83 -8.14 24.35
N LYS A 123 15.08 -9.26 24.33
CA LYS A 123 14.59 -9.87 23.07
C LYS A 123 13.67 -8.93 22.31
N ASP A 124 12.75 -8.26 22.99
CA ASP A 124 11.86 -7.28 22.35
C ASP A 124 12.66 -6.09 21.79
N TYR A 125 13.70 -5.66 22.48
CA TYR A 125 14.60 -4.61 22.00
C TYR A 125 15.38 -5.03 20.74
N GLU A 126 15.95 -6.23 20.74
CA GLU A 126 16.66 -6.77 19.57
C GLU A 126 15.71 -6.95 18.37
N TYR A 127 14.50 -7.45 18.61
CA TYR A 127 13.46 -7.57 17.59
C TYR A 127 13.12 -6.19 16.99
N LEU A 128 12.93 -5.17 17.83
CA LEU A 128 12.68 -3.81 17.37
C LEU A 128 13.81 -3.27 16.50
N GLN A 129 15.07 -3.48 16.90
CA GLN A 129 16.22 -3.05 16.10
C GLN A 129 16.25 -3.76 14.73
N SER A 130 16.04 -5.08 14.70
CA SER A 130 15.97 -5.85 13.45
C SER A 130 14.83 -5.36 12.55
N ALA A 131 13.63 -5.17 13.10
CA ALA A 131 12.47 -4.68 12.35
C ALA A 131 12.73 -3.28 11.76
N MET A 132 13.41 -2.39 12.50
CA MET A 132 13.80 -1.08 11.98
C MET A 132 14.85 -1.18 10.87
N THR A 133 15.83 -2.08 11.00
CA THR A 133 16.82 -2.33 9.93
C THR A 133 16.14 -2.86 8.67
N GLU A 134 15.25 -3.84 8.80
CA GLU A 134 14.47 -4.41 7.69
C GLU A 134 13.60 -3.33 7.02
N TRP A 135 12.99 -2.44 7.79
CA TRP A 135 12.21 -1.32 7.27
C TRP A 135 13.09 -0.31 6.50
N ILE A 136 14.24 0.07 7.06
CA ILE A 136 15.22 0.97 6.41
C ILE A 136 15.75 0.34 5.12
N GLN A 137 16.01 -0.97 5.12
CA GLN A 137 16.47 -1.69 3.94
C GLN A 137 15.36 -1.94 2.93
N GLY A 138 14.09 -1.71 3.28
CA GLY A 138 12.94 -1.96 2.40
C GLY A 138 12.65 -3.44 2.22
N GLU A 139 12.92 -4.25 3.24
CA GLU A 139 12.55 -5.66 3.31
C GLU A 139 11.20 -5.86 4.00
N ALA A 140 10.75 -4.86 4.76
CA ALA A 140 9.43 -4.78 5.38
C ALA A 140 8.79 -3.39 5.15
N GLY A 141 7.46 -3.33 5.17
CA GLY A 141 6.72 -2.08 4.99
C GLY A 141 5.35 -2.29 4.34
N VAL A 142 4.60 -1.21 4.16
CA VAL A 142 3.31 -1.22 3.47
C VAL A 142 3.43 -0.33 2.24
N VAL A 143 3.04 -0.85 1.07
CA VAL A 143 2.96 -0.09 -0.18
C VAL A 143 1.54 -0.15 -0.72
N ARG A 144 0.92 1.01 -0.91
CA ARG A 144 -0.47 1.15 -1.38
C ARG A 144 -0.44 1.51 -2.85
N LEU A 145 -0.87 0.59 -3.71
CA LEU A 145 -0.75 0.68 -5.15
C LEU A 145 -2.16 0.83 -5.78
N GLY A 146 -2.37 1.93 -6.50
CA GLY A 146 -3.54 2.09 -7.37
C GLY A 146 -3.31 1.52 -8.76
N VAL A 147 -4.26 0.80 -9.36
CA VAL A 147 -4.06 0.20 -10.69
C VAL A 147 -5.33 0.24 -11.52
N MET A 148 -5.20 0.61 -12.78
CA MET A 148 -6.29 0.56 -13.76
C MET A 148 -6.32 -0.79 -14.50
N GLU A 149 -7.50 -1.24 -14.91
CA GLU A 149 -7.64 -2.39 -15.81
C GLU A 149 -7.21 -2.05 -17.26
N PRO A 150 -6.62 -2.99 -18.01
CA PRO A 150 -6.41 -4.41 -17.67
C PRO A 150 -5.09 -4.71 -16.91
N ALA A 151 -4.27 -3.69 -16.61
CA ALA A 151 -2.95 -3.90 -16.03
C ALA A 151 -3.04 -4.60 -14.66
N ALA A 152 -4.06 -4.27 -13.86
CA ALA A 152 -4.31 -4.89 -12.55
C ALA A 152 -4.48 -6.41 -12.64
N SER A 153 -5.31 -6.89 -13.55
CA SER A 153 -5.63 -8.32 -13.65
C SER A 153 -4.62 -9.11 -14.52
N TYR A 154 -4.03 -8.50 -15.54
CA TYR A 154 -3.30 -9.24 -16.58
C TYR A 154 -1.77 -9.05 -16.57
N ARG A 155 -1.28 -7.91 -16.04
CA ARG A 155 0.16 -7.59 -16.03
C ARG A 155 0.77 -7.73 -14.66
N LEU A 156 0.08 -7.16 -13.67
CA LEU A 156 0.58 -7.00 -12.31
C LEU A 156 0.85 -8.33 -11.58
N PRO A 157 -0.01 -9.37 -11.65
CA PRO A 157 0.25 -10.61 -10.91
C PRO A 157 1.58 -11.27 -11.28
N LYS A 158 1.95 -11.22 -12.57
CA LYS A 158 3.22 -11.77 -13.08
C LYS A 158 4.45 -11.02 -12.55
N ILE A 159 4.30 -9.74 -12.22
CA ILE A 159 5.37 -8.89 -11.69
C ILE A 159 5.43 -9.02 -10.16
N LEU A 160 4.27 -9.02 -9.50
CA LEU A 160 4.19 -9.04 -8.05
C LEU A 160 4.50 -10.41 -7.44
N ALA A 161 4.17 -11.52 -8.10
CA ALA A 161 4.48 -12.86 -7.58
C ALA A 161 5.97 -13.03 -7.21
N PRO A 162 6.94 -12.82 -8.13
CA PRO A 162 8.36 -12.92 -7.79
C PRO A 162 8.83 -11.81 -6.84
N PHE A 163 8.21 -10.63 -6.87
CA PHE A 163 8.52 -9.57 -5.91
C PHE A 163 8.17 -9.98 -4.47
N MET A 164 6.99 -10.58 -4.27
CA MET A 164 6.51 -11.02 -2.96
C MET A 164 7.32 -12.21 -2.42
N GLU A 165 7.80 -13.09 -3.31
CA GLU A 165 8.76 -14.14 -2.93
C GLU A 165 10.09 -13.56 -2.44
N ARG A 166 10.58 -12.51 -3.12
CA ARG A 166 11.84 -11.85 -2.76
C ARG A 166 11.72 -10.97 -1.51
N TYR A 167 10.55 -10.38 -1.25
CA TYR A 167 10.30 -9.46 -0.15
C TYR A 167 9.06 -9.86 0.67
N PRO A 168 9.09 -11.01 1.38
CA PRO A 168 7.92 -11.60 2.02
C PRO A 168 7.34 -10.79 3.19
N LYS A 169 8.10 -9.84 3.74
CA LYS A 169 7.64 -8.95 4.83
C LYS A 169 7.08 -7.62 4.32
N VAL A 170 7.07 -7.38 3.00
CA VAL A 170 6.41 -6.22 2.39
C VAL A 170 4.93 -6.55 2.18
N GLN A 171 4.06 -5.69 2.68
CA GLN A 171 2.63 -5.76 2.45
C GLN A 171 2.25 -4.84 1.29
N ILE A 172 1.52 -5.38 0.31
CA ILE A 172 1.01 -4.61 -0.82
C ILE A 172 -0.51 -4.55 -0.72
N SER A 173 -1.05 -3.34 -0.70
CA SER A 173 -2.50 -3.09 -0.82
C SER A 173 -2.79 -2.59 -2.22
N ILE A 174 -3.66 -3.28 -2.97
CA ILE A 174 -3.98 -2.94 -4.36
C ILE A 174 -5.39 -2.36 -4.42
N GLN A 175 -5.52 -1.14 -4.94
CA GLN A 175 -6.79 -0.51 -5.23
C GLN A 175 -7.01 -0.46 -6.74
N ILE A 176 -8.11 -1.05 -7.22
CA ILE A 176 -8.49 -0.98 -8.63
C ILE A 176 -9.42 0.22 -8.84
N GLY A 177 -9.15 1.02 -9.87
CA GLY A 177 -9.92 2.23 -10.17
C GLY A 177 -9.62 2.80 -11.55
N ASN A 178 -10.42 3.78 -11.97
CA ASN A 178 -10.12 4.59 -13.15
C ASN A 178 -9.07 5.66 -12.81
N THR A 179 -8.40 6.19 -13.84
CA THR A 179 -7.32 7.18 -13.71
C THR A 179 -7.68 8.38 -12.84
N TYR A 180 -8.90 8.91 -12.96
CA TYR A 180 -9.35 10.04 -12.16
C TYR A 180 -9.42 9.69 -10.67
N VAL A 181 -10.10 8.60 -10.32
CA VAL A 181 -10.22 8.15 -8.91
C VAL A 181 -8.86 7.84 -8.31
N LEU A 182 -7.98 7.15 -9.06
CA LEU A 182 -6.64 6.83 -8.60
C LEU A 182 -5.80 8.08 -8.36
N ARG A 183 -5.89 9.08 -9.24
CA ARG A 183 -5.24 10.38 -9.05
C ARG A 183 -5.69 11.07 -7.78
N GLU A 184 -6.99 11.14 -7.51
CA GLU A 184 -7.51 11.76 -6.28
C GLU A 184 -7.02 11.02 -5.03
N MET A 185 -7.07 9.69 -5.04
CA MET A 185 -6.53 8.88 -3.94
C MET A 185 -5.03 9.09 -3.71
N LEU A 186 -4.26 9.32 -4.77
CA LEU A 186 -2.82 9.60 -4.69
C LEU A 186 -2.56 10.97 -4.06
N ILE A 187 -3.32 12.00 -4.45
CA ILE A 187 -3.20 13.35 -3.90
C ILE A 187 -3.54 13.37 -2.41
N GLU A 188 -4.62 12.67 -2.03
CA GLU A 188 -5.10 12.49 -0.66
C GLU A 188 -4.19 11.58 0.19
N GLY A 189 -3.19 10.92 -0.41
CA GLY A 189 -2.27 10.01 0.29
C GLY A 189 -2.91 8.69 0.73
N LYS A 190 -4.03 8.31 0.12
CA LYS A 190 -4.69 7.00 0.31
C LYS A 190 -3.94 5.88 -0.41
N ILE A 191 -3.29 6.20 -1.54
CA ILE A 191 -2.31 5.34 -2.22
C ILE A 191 -0.98 6.07 -2.36
N ASP A 192 0.09 5.30 -2.57
CA ASP A 192 1.45 5.80 -2.68
C ASP A 192 1.91 6.00 -4.13
N LEU A 193 1.36 5.20 -5.05
CA LEU A 193 1.59 5.31 -6.49
C LEU A 193 0.38 4.75 -7.24
N ALA A 194 0.25 5.10 -8.52
CA ALA A 194 -0.74 4.47 -9.40
C ALA A 194 -0.15 4.01 -10.74
N ILE A 195 -0.68 2.91 -11.30
CA ILE A 195 -0.48 2.52 -12.70
C ILE A 195 -1.78 2.80 -13.44
N CYS A 196 -1.78 3.80 -14.32
CA CYS A 196 -2.98 4.28 -14.97
C CYS A 196 -2.69 4.85 -16.36
N SER A 197 -3.74 5.22 -17.09
CA SER A 197 -3.55 6.02 -18.31
C SER A 197 -3.01 7.41 -17.97
N VAL A 198 -2.60 8.16 -18.99
CA VAL A 198 -2.30 9.59 -18.87
C VAL A 198 -3.47 10.27 -18.14
N PRO A 199 -3.24 10.95 -17.00
CA PRO A 199 -4.28 11.70 -16.30
C PRO A 199 -4.59 13.00 -17.02
N ASP A 200 -5.78 13.56 -16.75
CA ASP A 200 -6.10 14.92 -17.17
C ASP A 200 -5.13 15.93 -16.51
N THR A 201 -4.82 17.02 -17.21
CA THR A 201 -3.81 18.00 -16.78
C THR A 201 -4.11 18.52 -15.37
N GLY A 202 -3.13 18.44 -14.47
CA GLY A 202 -3.28 18.91 -13.10
C GLY A 202 -1.94 18.98 -12.36
N LEU A 203 -1.82 19.97 -11.47
CA LEU A 203 -0.65 20.16 -10.61
C LEU A 203 -0.59 19.05 -9.53
N GLY A 204 0.62 18.75 -9.07
CA GLY A 204 0.85 17.88 -7.90
C GLY A 204 1.07 16.40 -8.21
N THR A 205 1.11 15.98 -9.48
CA THR A 205 1.51 14.62 -9.88
C THR A 205 2.53 14.63 -11.01
N THR A 206 3.41 13.63 -11.05
CA THR A 206 4.31 13.32 -12.16
C THR A 206 3.90 12.00 -12.80
N PHE A 207 3.87 11.96 -14.14
CA PHE A 207 3.49 10.77 -14.90
C PHE A 207 4.67 10.31 -15.75
N GLU A 208 5.04 9.03 -15.60
CA GLU A 208 6.08 8.36 -16.38
C GLU A 208 5.41 7.36 -17.33
N PRO A 209 5.36 7.63 -18.66
CA PRO A 209 4.80 6.69 -19.62
C PRO A 209 5.68 5.44 -19.73
N LEU A 210 5.06 4.25 -19.68
CA LEU A 210 5.81 2.98 -19.75
C LEU A 210 5.48 2.18 -21.01
N PHE A 211 4.20 2.04 -21.35
CA PHE A 211 3.77 1.25 -22.51
C PHE A 211 2.45 1.76 -23.08
N ALA A 212 2.13 1.33 -24.30
CA ALA A 212 0.82 1.55 -24.90
C ALA A 212 0.03 0.23 -24.91
N GLU A 213 -1.14 0.22 -24.26
CA GLU A 213 -2.00 -0.96 -24.24
C GLU A 213 -2.74 -1.07 -25.58
N LYS A 214 -2.37 -2.05 -26.41
CA LYS A 214 -2.94 -2.25 -27.75
C LYS A 214 -4.37 -2.74 -27.67
N VAL A 215 -5.21 -2.25 -28.58
CA VAL A 215 -6.61 -2.66 -28.74
C VAL A 215 -6.83 -3.37 -30.08
N ALA A 216 -7.84 -4.23 -30.12
CA ALA A 216 -8.31 -4.86 -31.33
C ALA A 216 -9.84 -4.98 -31.30
N LEU A 217 -10.44 -5.24 -32.46
CA LEU A 217 -11.84 -5.60 -32.58
C LEU A 217 -12.01 -7.09 -32.27
N LEU A 218 -12.83 -7.39 -31.28
CA LEU A 218 -13.32 -8.74 -31.00
C LEU A 218 -14.66 -8.94 -31.72
N VAL A 219 -14.71 -9.98 -32.55
CA VAL A 219 -15.83 -10.24 -33.46
C VAL A 219 -16.30 -11.69 -33.31
N PRO A 220 -17.61 -11.99 -33.31
CA PRO A 220 -18.11 -13.35 -33.46
C PRO A 220 -17.67 -13.94 -34.81
N LYS A 221 -17.31 -15.22 -34.87
CA LYS A 221 -16.90 -15.88 -36.13
C LYS A 221 -17.98 -15.85 -37.22
N GLN A 222 -19.25 -15.71 -36.82
CA GLN A 222 -20.40 -15.66 -37.73
C GLN A 222 -20.66 -14.26 -38.33
N ASP A 223 -20.02 -13.20 -37.83
CA ASP A 223 -20.18 -11.85 -38.39
C ASP A 223 -19.32 -11.67 -39.65
N ASP A 224 -19.83 -10.96 -40.65
CA ASP A 224 -19.14 -10.69 -41.92
C ASP A 224 -17.74 -10.06 -41.73
N LEU A 225 -17.53 -9.28 -40.66
CA LEU A 225 -16.25 -8.67 -40.35
C LEU A 225 -15.17 -9.69 -39.97
N ALA A 226 -15.55 -10.90 -39.54
CA ALA A 226 -14.61 -11.97 -39.23
C ALA A 226 -13.83 -12.43 -40.48
N GLY A 227 -14.48 -12.45 -41.65
CA GLY A 227 -13.88 -12.85 -42.93
C GLY A 227 -13.13 -11.73 -43.65
N LYS A 228 -13.28 -10.47 -43.21
CA LYS A 228 -12.68 -9.32 -43.89
C LYS A 228 -11.17 -9.26 -43.64
N HIS A 229 -10.36 -9.01 -44.66
CA HIS A 229 -8.90 -8.92 -44.51
C HIS A 229 -8.49 -7.75 -43.61
N GLU A 230 -8.91 -6.54 -43.99
CA GLU A 230 -8.64 -5.29 -43.29
C GLU A 230 -9.93 -4.65 -42.77
N ILE A 231 -9.88 -4.15 -41.54
CA ILE A 231 -11.01 -3.46 -40.90
C ILE A 231 -10.63 -2.00 -40.64
N TYR A 232 -11.55 -1.12 -40.98
CA TYR A 232 -11.48 0.32 -40.73
C TYR A 232 -12.67 0.76 -39.85
N LEU A 233 -12.56 1.92 -39.19
CA LEU A 233 -13.62 2.45 -38.32
C LEU A 233 -14.96 2.62 -39.05
N LYS A 234 -14.93 3.00 -40.33
CA LYS A 234 -16.12 3.09 -41.20
C LYS A 234 -16.88 1.76 -41.33
N ASP A 235 -16.20 0.62 -41.17
CA ASP A 235 -16.80 -0.71 -41.29
C ASP A 235 -17.62 -1.09 -40.05
N LEU A 236 -17.45 -0.35 -38.96
CA LEU A 236 -18.25 -0.51 -37.74
C LEU A 236 -19.62 0.17 -37.87
N ARG A 237 -19.85 0.95 -38.93
CA ARG A 237 -21.11 1.65 -39.16
C ARG A 237 -22.26 0.64 -39.31
N GLY A 238 -23.34 0.87 -38.56
CA GLY A 238 -24.51 -0.02 -38.55
C GLY A 238 -24.32 -1.32 -37.78
N LYS A 239 -23.12 -1.60 -37.25
CA LYS A 239 -22.89 -2.72 -36.33
C LYS A 239 -23.31 -2.35 -34.91
N ARG A 240 -23.72 -3.36 -34.14
CA ARG A 240 -23.97 -3.19 -32.70
C ARG A 240 -22.63 -3.21 -31.96
N LEU A 241 -22.23 -2.06 -31.42
CA LEU A 241 -21.04 -1.94 -30.60
C LEU A 241 -21.36 -2.29 -29.15
N LEU A 242 -20.52 -3.10 -28.51
CA LEU A 242 -20.57 -3.33 -27.08
C LEU A 242 -19.55 -2.38 -26.43
N LEU A 243 -20.04 -1.43 -25.65
CA LEU A 243 -19.27 -0.33 -25.07
C LEU A 243 -19.16 -0.48 -23.56
N THR A 244 -18.07 -0.01 -22.97
CA THR A 244 -17.95 0.11 -21.50
C THR A 244 -18.56 1.42 -21.00
N THR A 245 -18.49 1.70 -19.70
CA THR A 245 -18.96 2.99 -19.12
C THR A 245 -18.30 4.20 -19.80
N THR A 246 -18.99 5.33 -19.85
CA THR A 246 -18.50 6.61 -20.45
C THR A 246 -17.19 7.14 -19.86
N ILE A 247 -16.88 6.79 -18.62
CA ILE A 247 -15.63 7.16 -17.95
C ILE A 247 -14.43 6.30 -18.38
N CYS A 248 -14.65 5.24 -19.17
CA CYS A 248 -13.60 4.34 -19.63
C CYS A 248 -12.72 5.03 -20.69
N PRO A 249 -11.40 5.08 -20.51
CA PRO A 249 -10.51 5.74 -21.46
C PRO A 249 -10.51 5.06 -22.84
N TYR A 250 -10.69 3.74 -22.90
CA TYR A 250 -10.82 3.01 -24.17
C TYR A 250 -12.06 3.43 -24.95
N ARG A 251 -13.20 3.61 -24.26
CA ARG A 251 -14.44 4.08 -24.89
C ARG A 251 -14.29 5.50 -25.41
N LYS A 252 -13.75 6.42 -24.60
CA LYS A 252 -13.51 7.81 -25.03
C LYS A 252 -12.64 7.88 -26.28
N LYS A 253 -11.53 7.12 -26.33
CA LYS A 253 -10.64 7.05 -27.50
C LYS A 253 -11.36 6.49 -28.73
N LEU A 254 -12.16 5.44 -28.56
CA LEU A 254 -12.97 4.87 -29.64
C LEU A 254 -14.01 5.88 -30.15
N GLU A 255 -14.81 6.49 -29.27
CA GLU A 255 -15.84 7.46 -29.64
C GLU A 255 -15.25 8.68 -30.35
N ALA A 256 -14.12 9.21 -29.87
CA ALA A 256 -13.41 10.29 -30.55
C ALA A 256 -12.99 9.90 -31.97
N ALA A 257 -12.35 8.74 -32.14
CA ALA A 257 -11.91 8.27 -33.45
C ALA A 257 -13.10 7.99 -34.40
N LEU A 258 -14.20 7.47 -33.88
CA LEU A 258 -15.43 7.21 -34.62
C LEU A 258 -16.13 8.51 -35.05
N LEU A 259 -16.12 9.55 -34.22
CA LEU A 259 -16.62 10.89 -34.56
C LEU A 259 -15.78 11.53 -35.66
N GLU A 260 -14.45 11.43 -35.57
CA GLU A 260 -13.52 12.01 -36.55
C GLU A 260 -13.58 11.31 -37.92
N LYS A 261 -13.63 9.97 -37.95
CA LYS A 261 -13.40 9.18 -39.19
C LYS A 261 -14.61 8.37 -39.67
N GLY A 262 -15.57 8.08 -38.79
CA GLY A 262 -16.62 7.10 -39.05
C GLY A 262 -18.02 7.68 -39.31
N GLY A 263 -18.30 8.89 -38.80
CA GLY A 263 -19.52 9.67 -39.07
C GLY A 263 -20.85 9.05 -38.57
N SER A 264 -21.57 9.80 -37.71
CA SER A 264 -22.92 9.48 -37.15
C SER A 264 -22.94 8.37 -36.07
N PRO A 265 -23.91 8.36 -35.12
CA PRO A 265 -23.77 7.59 -33.88
C PRO A 265 -23.94 6.09 -34.10
N TYR A 266 -23.17 5.33 -33.33
CA TYR A 266 -23.19 3.87 -33.30
C TYR A 266 -24.25 3.41 -32.32
N PHE A 267 -24.94 2.33 -32.65
CA PHE A 267 -25.87 1.69 -31.71
C PHE A 267 -25.07 0.87 -30.71
N GLY A 268 -24.99 1.37 -29.48
CA GLY A 268 -24.21 0.77 -28.40
C GLY A 268 -25.08 0.02 -27.39
N ILE A 269 -24.67 -1.19 -26.98
CA ILE A 269 -25.08 -1.75 -25.69
C ILE A 269 -23.98 -1.43 -24.70
N GLU A 270 -24.35 -0.82 -23.56
CA GLU A 270 -23.40 -0.58 -22.49
C GLU A 270 -23.28 -1.81 -21.59
N ILE A 271 -22.05 -2.28 -21.42
CA ILE A 271 -21.64 -3.34 -20.51
C ILE A 271 -20.68 -2.72 -19.50
N SER A 272 -21.04 -2.68 -18.23
CA SER A 272 -20.31 -1.94 -17.19
C SER A 272 -18.85 -2.36 -17.01
N THR A 273 -18.48 -3.56 -17.43
CA THR A 273 -17.16 -4.16 -17.14
C THR A 273 -16.49 -4.68 -18.41
N MET A 274 -15.26 -4.24 -18.65
CA MET A 274 -14.46 -4.65 -19.82
C MET A 274 -14.30 -6.18 -19.92
N SER A 275 -14.06 -6.87 -18.80
CA SER A 275 -13.89 -8.32 -18.77
C SER A 275 -15.16 -9.09 -19.18
N ALA A 276 -16.33 -8.47 -19.04
CA ALA A 276 -17.60 -9.09 -19.41
C ALA A 276 -17.86 -9.04 -20.93
N LEU A 277 -17.31 -8.03 -21.64
CA LEU A 277 -17.53 -7.83 -23.07
C LEU A 277 -17.29 -9.10 -23.89
N LYS A 278 -16.22 -9.84 -23.57
CA LYS A 278 -15.87 -11.07 -24.30
C LYS A 278 -17.01 -12.09 -24.32
N TYR A 279 -17.74 -12.26 -23.21
CA TYR A 279 -18.83 -13.22 -23.12
C TYR A 279 -20.05 -12.78 -23.95
N TYR A 280 -20.33 -11.48 -24.01
CA TYR A 280 -21.40 -10.94 -24.84
C TYR A 280 -21.06 -11.01 -26.34
N VAL A 281 -19.79 -10.83 -26.71
CA VAL A 281 -19.35 -11.09 -28.08
C VAL A 281 -19.47 -12.58 -28.43
N GLN A 282 -19.07 -13.49 -27.54
CA GLN A 282 -19.26 -14.93 -27.74
C GLN A 282 -20.74 -15.31 -27.94
N ALA A 283 -21.64 -14.64 -27.22
CA ALA A 283 -23.08 -14.81 -27.36
C ALA A 283 -23.68 -14.10 -28.60
N ASN A 284 -22.85 -13.54 -29.48
CA ASN A 284 -23.26 -12.84 -30.70
C ASN A 284 -24.17 -11.62 -30.46
N PHE A 285 -24.01 -10.91 -29.33
CA PHE A 285 -24.78 -9.69 -29.04
C PHE A 285 -24.31 -8.51 -29.90
N GLY A 286 -23.04 -8.50 -30.30
CA GLY A 286 -22.42 -7.46 -31.09
C GLY A 286 -20.90 -7.63 -31.12
N ILE A 287 -20.21 -6.57 -31.53
CA ILE A 287 -18.74 -6.51 -31.63
C ILE A 287 -18.18 -5.53 -30.60
N ALA A 288 -16.94 -5.73 -30.15
CA ALA A 288 -16.35 -4.90 -29.11
C ALA A 288 -14.90 -4.52 -29.45
N VAL A 289 -14.50 -3.29 -29.17
CA VAL A 289 -13.07 -2.93 -29.16
C VAL A 289 -12.54 -3.16 -27.76
N VAL A 290 -11.55 -4.04 -27.64
CA VAL A 290 -11.02 -4.52 -26.36
C VAL A 290 -9.50 -4.47 -26.33
N PRO A 291 -8.88 -4.31 -25.15
CA PRO A 291 -7.44 -4.49 -25.01
C PRO A 291 -7.07 -5.94 -25.35
N ILE A 292 -6.10 -6.14 -26.23
CA ILE A 292 -5.73 -7.47 -26.76
C ILE A 292 -5.42 -8.45 -25.61
N ILE A 293 -4.68 -7.98 -24.60
CA ILE A 293 -4.28 -8.79 -23.45
C ILE A 293 -5.46 -9.44 -22.70
N THR A 294 -6.65 -8.85 -22.77
CA THR A 294 -7.83 -9.36 -22.04
C THR A 294 -8.47 -10.58 -22.68
N VAL A 295 -8.12 -10.85 -23.93
CA VAL A 295 -8.78 -11.78 -24.84
C VAL A 295 -7.76 -12.56 -25.68
N THR A 296 -6.54 -12.73 -25.16
CA THR A 296 -5.52 -13.59 -25.76
C THR A 296 -5.35 -14.86 -24.91
N PRO A 297 -5.50 -16.07 -25.48
CA PRO A 297 -5.99 -16.34 -26.84
C PRO A 297 -7.46 -15.90 -27.02
N PRO A 298 -7.93 -15.66 -28.27
CA PRO A 298 -9.31 -15.28 -28.54
C PRO A 298 -10.32 -16.26 -27.90
N PRO A 299 -11.38 -15.76 -27.23
CA PRO A 299 -12.45 -16.60 -26.73
C PRO A 299 -13.05 -17.50 -27.82
N GLU A 300 -13.52 -18.68 -27.43
CA GLU A 300 -14.15 -19.63 -28.35
C GLU A 300 -15.30 -18.96 -29.13
N GLY A 301 -15.39 -19.27 -30.43
CA GLY A 301 -16.40 -18.68 -31.31
C GLY A 301 -16.12 -17.25 -31.75
N THR A 302 -14.97 -16.66 -31.39
CA THR A 302 -14.60 -15.29 -31.75
C THR A 302 -13.27 -15.21 -32.51
N VAL A 303 -13.01 -14.05 -33.11
CA VAL A 303 -11.73 -13.69 -33.73
C VAL A 303 -11.32 -12.27 -33.32
N LEU A 304 -10.01 -12.05 -33.21
CA LEU A 304 -9.42 -10.72 -33.05
C LEU A 304 -9.02 -10.16 -34.40
N LYS A 305 -9.40 -8.92 -34.67
CA LYS A 305 -9.10 -8.20 -35.90
C LYS A 305 -8.49 -6.83 -35.58
N PRO A 306 -7.32 -6.47 -36.15
CA PRO A 306 -6.80 -5.12 -36.02
C PRO A 306 -7.72 -4.12 -36.73
N ILE A 307 -7.81 -2.91 -36.20
CA ILE A 307 -8.49 -1.78 -36.85
C ILE A 307 -7.38 -0.86 -37.38
N HIS A 308 -7.26 -0.73 -38.70
CA HIS A 308 -6.10 -0.11 -39.34
C HIS A 308 -6.00 1.41 -39.12
N ASP A 309 -7.13 2.09 -38.98
CA ASP A 309 -7.23 3.54 -38.83
C ASP A 309 -7.55 3.99 -37.39
N LEU A 310 -7.43 3.10 -36.41
CA LEU A 310 -7.51 3.41 -34.98
C LEU A 310 -6.11 3.41 -34.36
N ASP A 311 -5.70 4.57 -33.84
CA ASP A 311 -4.38 4.73 -33.23
C ASP A 311 -4.14 3.71 -32.10
N THR A 312 -2.96 3.09 -32.15
CA THR A 312 -2.65 1.84 -31.49
C THR A 312 -2.29 2.04 -30.01
N GLY A 313 -3.33 2.26 -29.21
CA GLY A 313 -3.33 1.88 -27.80
C GLY A 313 -3.44 3.02 -26.79
N LEU A 314 -3.72 2.64 -25.55
CA LEU A 314 -3.84 3.57 -24.43
C LEU A 314 -2.50 3.66 -23.70
N VAL A 315 -1.84 4.82 -23.77
CA VAL A 315 -0.59 5.06 -23.04
C VAL A 315 -0.86 4.91 -21.55
N THR A 316 -0.14 3.97 -20.94
CA THR A 316 -0.24 3.57 -19.54
C THR A 316 1.14 3.71 -18.90
N GLY A 317 1.16 4.20 -17.67
CA GLY A 317 2.40 4.56 -16.99
C GLY A 317 2.25 4.62 -15.49
N ILE A 318 3.32 5.01 -14.82
CA ILE A 318 3.35 5.22 -13.37
C ILE A 318 3.00 6.68 -13.08
N LEU A 319 2.04 6.89 -12.19
CA LEU A 319 1.68 8.19 -11.64
C LEU A 319 2.18 8.28 -10.19
N LEU A 320 2.94 9.33 -9.90
CA LEU A 320 3.48 9.65 -8.58
C LEU A 320 3.03 11.06 -8.17
N LYS A 321 3.05 11.35 -6.87
CA LYS A 321 2.82 12.71 -6.38
C LYS A 321 4.10 13.55 -6.58
N SER A 322 3.99 14.80 -7.00
CA SER A 322 5.17 15.63 -7.37
C SER A 322 6.09 15.98 -6.21
N ASP A 323 5.55 16.12 -5.00
CA ASP A 323 6.25 16.45 -3.76
C ASP A 323 6.53 15.22 -2.89
N TYR A 324 6.37 14.02 -3.47
CA TYR A 324 6.40 12.79 -2.70
C TYR A 324 7.78 12.57 -2.07
N LYS A 325 7.84 12.65 -0.73
CA LYS A 325 8.99 12.15 0.03
C LYS A 325 9.11 10.66 -0.26
N ALA A 326 10.27 10.24 -0.75
CA ALA A 326 10.65 8.86 -1.07
C ALA A 326 9.71 7.82 -0.41
N LEU A 327 8.99 7.05 -1.23
CA LEU A 327 8.32 5.84 -0.72
C LEU A 327 9.41 5.09 0.02
N GLY A 328 9.31 4.95 1.35
CA GLY A 328 10.36 4.32 2.13
C GLY A 328 10.83 3.04 1.42
N SER A 329 12.09 2.67 1.56
CA SER A 329 12.87 1.78 0.66
C SER A 329 12.12 0.59 -0.01
N ALA A 330 11.11 -0.01 0.65
CA ALA A 330 10.24 -1.03 0.06
C ALA A 330 9.46 -0.52 -1.18
N GLY A 331 8.92 0.69 -1.14
CA GLY A 331 8.16 1.25 -2.25
C GLY A 331 9.03 1.73 -3.41
N GLU A 332 10.26 2.20 -3.15
CA GLU A 332 11.26 2.43 -4.20
C GLU A 332 11.63 1.13 -4.93
N LYS A 333 11.86 0.04 -4.19
CA LYS A 333 12.09 -1.29 -4.78
C LYS A 333 10.88 -1.76 -5.60
N LEU A 334 9.67 -1.54 -5.10
CA LEU A 334 8.46 -1.89 -5.83
C LEU A 334 8.33 -1.08 -7.12
N ILE A 335 8.56 0.24 -7.08
CA ILE A 335 8.56 1.09 -8.28
C ILE A 335 9.57 0.58 -9.31
N SER A 336 10.81 0.29 -8.90
CA SER A 336 11.82 -0.25 -9.83
C SER A 336 11.34 -1.55 -10.46
N THR A 337 10.82 -2.47 -9.65
CA THR A 337 10.33 -3.77 -10.12
C THR A 337 9.14 -3.61 -11.08
N LEU A 338 8.22 -2.70 -10.78
CA LEU A 338 7.07 -2.40 -11.64
C LEU A 338 7.52 -1.77 -12.95
N ARG A 339 8.44 -0.80 -12.91
CA ARG A 339 9.01 -0.15 -14.09
C ARG A 339 9.64 -1.20 -15.01
N ASP A 340 10.56 -2.00 -14.47
CA ASP A 340 11.26 -3.03 -15.24
C ASP A 340 10.28 -4.09 -15.77
N GLY A 341 9.35 -4.56 -14.93
CA GLY A 341 8.37 -5.57 -15.31
C GLY A 341 7.43 -5.10 -16.42
N LEU A 342 6.91 -3.87 -16.33
CA LEU A 342 5.96 -3.31 -17.29
C LEU A 342 6.64 -2.93 -18.61
N LEU A 343 7.88 -2.44 -18.58
CA LEU A 343 8.66 -2.17 -19.81
C LEU A 343 9.03 -3.45 -20.55
N ASN A 344 9.36 -4.51 -19.82
CA ASN A 344 9.80 -5.79 -20.41
C ASN A 344 8.65 -6.68 -20.87
N GLN A 345 7.42 -6.47 -20.38
CA GLN A 345 6.22 -7.11 -20.90
C GLN A 345 5.79 -6.47 -22.24
N LYS A 346 6.63 -6.62 -23.28
CA LYS A 346 6.18 -6.39 -24.66
C LYS A 346 4.97 -7.28 -24.91
N CYS A 347 3.90 -6.72 -25.48
CA CYS A 347 2.76 -7.53 -25.94
C CYS A 347 3.28 -8.63 -26.87
N ASP A 348 3.28 -9.86 -26.37
CA ASP A 348 3.63 -11.04 -27.16
C ASP A 348 2.73 -11.10 -28.41
N GLN A 349 3.41 -10.94 -29.54
CA GLN A 349 3.09 -11.40 -30.90
C GLN A 349 1.62 -11.56 -31.28
N ILE A 350 1.01 -10.48 -31.79
CA ILE A 350 0.08 -10.58 -32.93
C ILE A 350 0.37 -9.39 -33.85
N THR A 351 1.33 -9.59 -34.77
CA THR A 351 1.43 -9.04 -36.14
C THR A 351 2.90 -8.98 -36.55
N GLY A 352 3.25 -9.66 -37.64
CA GLY A 352 4.51 -9.48 -38.34
C GLY A 352 4.55 -8.13 -39.06
N VAL A 353 4.57 -7.04 -38.30
CA VAL A 353 4.86 -5.70 -38.80
C VAL A 353 5.90 -5.09 -37.86
N GLN A 354 7.13 -5.02 -38.34
CA GLN A 354 8.17 -4.19 -37.74
C GLN A 354 7.66 -2.76 -37.68
N ASN A 355 7.62 -2.14 -36.51
CA ASN A 355 7.74 -0.70 -36.41
C ASN A 355 8.81 -0.36 -35.38
N LYS A 356 9.93 0.14 -35.92
CA LYS A 356 10.83 1.07 -35.24
C LYS A 356 10.03 2.33 -34.88
N GLU A 357 10.58 3.11 -33.96
CA GLU A 357 10.05 4.39 -33.44
C GLU A 357 9.19 4.27 -32.19
N VAL A 358 9.87 3.93 -31.08
CA VAL A 358 9.58 4.55 -29.77
C VAL A 358 10.92 4.99 -29.18
N GLN A 359 11.54 5.97 -29.83
CA GLN A 359 12.59 6.80 -29.26
C GLN A 359 12.40 8.18 -29.89
N ASN A 360 11.64 9.03 -29.19
CA ASN A 360 11.59 10.51 -29.28
C ASN A 360 10.18 10.97 -28.88
N PHE A 361 9.93 10.98 -27.57
CA PHE A 361 9.05 11.95 -26.91
C PHE A 361 9.59 12.21 -25.51
#